data_AF-A0A429F5J1-F1
#
_entry.id   AF-A0A429F5J1-F1
#
_cell.length_a   1.000
_cell.length_b   1.000
_cell.length_c   1.000
_cell.angle_alpha   90.00
_cell.angle_beta   90.00
_cell.angle_gamma   90.00
#
_symmetry.space_group_name_H-M   'P 1'
#
loop_
_entity.id
_entity.type
_entity.pdbx_description
1 polymer ?
#
loop_
_entity_poly.entity_id
_entity_poly.type
_entity_poly.pdbx_seq_one_letter_code
_entity_poly.pdbx_strand_id
1 'polypeptide(L)'
;MAADVYHEGERAAQRRAGLLDQGAFSARAVRAELPEVARTFLVRQPMVVLGAADGAGAMWATLLTGPPGFLRAADARTVAVDARTGPDDPLHDRLTGPAPVGMLAIEPSRHRRMRMNGRAVPTAHGLRVALDQVYSNCPKYIQKRRPHWEPAAPGRPRRSRALTGDQRRWIAAADTFFIATSDREGDADASHRGGDPGFVEAVSPTLLRWPDYAGNAMFNTLGNLEVQPRAGLLFPDWRTGAVLQLTGTARTDWEPARAAAVPGAERLVEFTVTGVVETPGAVPLRWSEPGLSRFNPPVRPRP
;
A
#
# COMPACT_ATOMS: atom_id res chain seq x y z
N MET A 1 21.57 -13.32 -20.25
CA MET A 1 21.12 -11.92 -20.08
C MET A 1 20.19 -11.92 -18.89
N ALA A 2 20.55 -11.26 -17.79
CA ALA A 2 19.62 -11.15 -16.66
C ALA A 2 18.38 -10.39 -17.15
N ALA A 3 17.19 -10.96 -16.96
CA ALA A 3 15.95 -10.22 -17.16
C ALA A 3 16.04 -8.93 -16.34
N ASP A 4 15.78 -7.78 -16.96
CA ASP A 4 15.81 -6.49 -16.28
C ASP A 4 14.75 -6.56 -15.16
N VAL A 5 15.21 -6.57 -13.90
CA VAL A 5 14.33 -6.72 -12.72
C VAL A 5 13.38 -5.53 -12.59
N TYR A 6 13.76 -4.39 -13.19
CA TYR A 6 12.98 -3.18 -13.20
C TYR A 6 12.33 -2.94 -14.55
N HIS A 7 11.07 -2.54 -14.53
CA HIS A 7 10.39 -2.10 -15.74
C HIS A 7 10.82 -0.67 -16.12
N GLU A 8 10.41 -0.21 -17.30
CA GLU A 8 10.87 1.07 -17.88
C GLU A 8 10.60 2.28 -16.96
N GLY A 9 9.50 2.25 -16.19
CA GLY A 9 9.07 3.34 -15.32
C GLY A 9 9.97 3.47 -14.09
N GLU A 10 10.32 2.35 -13.45
CA GLU A 10 11.27 2.33 -12.34
C GLU A 10 12.64 2.86 -12.78
N ARG A 11 13.12 2.46 -13.97
CA ARG A 11 14.39 2.97 -14.52
C ARG A 11 14.32 4.47 -14.83
N ALA A 12 13.19 4.95 -15.34
CA ALA A 12 12.96 6.38 -15.57
C ALA A 12 13.00 7.17 -14.25
N ALA A 13 12.31 6.68 -13.22
CA ALA A 13 12.29 7.28 -11.89
C ALA A 13 13.68 7.25 -11.23
N GLN A 14 14.41 6.14 -11.31
CA GLN A 14 15.79 6.02 -10.82
C GLN A 14 16.72 7.01 -11.51
N ARG A 15 16.58 7.20 -12.83
CA ARG A 15 17.37 8.17 -13.60
C ARG A 15 17.08 9.61 -13.19
N ARG A 16 15.79 9.96 -13.06
CA ARG A 16 15.38 11.29 -12.57
C ARG A 16 15.89 11.58 -11.16
N ALA A 17 15.95 10.55 -10.32
CA ALA A 17 16.49 10.66 -8.96
C ALA A 17 18.03 10.64 -8.88
N GLY A 18 18.74 10.30 -9.96
CA GLY A 18 20.19 10.07 -9.92
C GLY A 18 20.61 8.84 -9.11
N LEU A 19 19.76 7.81 -9.00
CA LEU A 19 19.94 6.63 -8.13
C LEU A 19 20.00 5.29 -8.89
N LEU A 20 20.43 5.29 -10.15
CA LEU A 20 20.51 4.07 -10.98
C LEU A 20 21.37 2.97 -10.34
N ASP A 21 22.55 3.32 -9.82
CA ASP A 21 23.48 2.35 -9.22
C ASP A 21 22.92 1.71 -7.94
N GLN A 22 22.27 2.52 -7.09
CA GLN A 22 21.62 2.03 -5.87
C GLN A 22 20.39 1.17 -6.18
N GLY A 23 19.66 1.51 -7.24
CA GLY A 23 18.60 0.66 -7.79
C GLY A 23 19.14 -0.72 -8.17
N ALA A 24 20.23 -0.77 -8.95
CA ALA A 24 20.85 -2.04 -9.38
C ALA A 24 21.30 -2.92 -8.19
N PHE A 25 21.82 -2.33 -7.12
CA PHE A 25 22.12 -3.08 -5.90
C PHE A 25 20.87 -3.69 -5.26
N SER A 26 19.79 -2.93 -5.18
CA SER A 26 18.53 -3.35 -4.54
C SER A 26 17.78 -4.44 -5.31
N ALA A 27 17.96 -4.50 -6.64
CA ALA A 27 17.35 -5.52 -7.50
C ALA A 27 17.70 -6.95 -7.08
N ARG A 28 18.89 -7.15 -6.48
CA ARG A 28 19.36 -8.47 -5.99
C ARG A 28 18.48 -9.06 -4.88
N ALA A 29 17.65 -8.23 -4.23
CA ALA A 29 16.75 -8.68 -3.19
C ALA A 29 15.41 -9.23 -3.72
N VAL A 30 15.07 -8.95 -4.98
CA VAL A 30 13.82 -9.36 -5.63
C VAL A 30 13.96 -10.79 -6.15
N ARG A 31 13.01 -11.65 -5.78
CA ARG A 31 13.00 -13.07 -6.15
C ARG A 31 11.55 -13.58 -6.22
N ALA A 32 11.30 -14.62 -7.00
CA ALA A 32 9.97 -15.27 -7.03
C ALA A 32 9.75 -16.25 -5.86
N GLU A 33 10.82 -16.69 -5.19
CA GLU A 33 10.77 -17.71 -4.15
C GLU A 33 10.73 -17.13 -2.72
N LEU A 34 9.82 -17.66 -1.91
CA LEU A 34 9.66 -17.34 -0.50
C LEU A 34 10.79 -17.98 0.33
N PRO A 35 11.69 -17.18 0.93
CA PRO A 35 12.66 -17.71 1.86
C PRO A 35 11.96 -18.22 3.14
N GLU A 36 12.58 -19.14 3.87
CA GLU A 36 11.97 -19.75 5.07
C GLU A 36 11.56 -18.70 6.12
N VAL A 37 12.38 -17.66 6.30
CA VAL A 37 12.08 -16.53 7.19
C VAL A 37 10.81 -15.77 6.80
N ALA A 38 10.46 -15.75 5.51
CA ALA A 38 9.21 -15.18 5.03
C ALA A 38 8.03 -16.06 5.43
N ARG A 39 8.13 -17.37 5.31
CA ARG A 39 7.04 -18.31 5.68
C ARG A 39 6.63 -18.13 7.14
N THR A 40 7.60 -18.09 8.04
CA THR A 40 7.38 -17.86 9.48
C THR A 40 6.80 -16.47 9.76
N PHE A 41 7.19 -15.47 8.98
CA PHE A 41 6.63 -14.12 9.07
C PHE A 41 5.15 -14.09 8.66
N LEU A 42 4.81 -14.65 7.50
CA LEU A 42 3.46 -14.59 6.94
C LEU A 42 2.40 -15.20 7.87
N VAL A 43 2.67 -16.38 8.42
CA VAL A 43 1.73 -17.11 9.30
C VAL A 43 1.33 -16.29 10.53
N ARG A 44 2.17 -15.35 10.98
CA ARG A 44 1.90 -14.51 12.16
C ARG A 44 1.11 -13.24 11.85
N GLN A 45 0.98 -12.88 10.58
CA GLN A 45 0.33 -11.63 10.23
C GLN A 45 -1.18 -11.75 10.45
N PRO A 46 -1.82 -10.74 11.05
CA PRO A 46 -3.27 -10.70 11.19
C PRO A 46 -3.96 -9.97 10.02
N MET A 47 -3.16 -9.34 9.15
CA MET A 47 -3.64 -8.59 8.00
C MET A 47 -2.68 -8.66 6.81
N VAL A 48 -3.23 -8.46 5.62
CA VAL A 48 -2.49 -8.21 4.38
C VAL A 48 -3.22 -7.13 3.58
N VAL A 49 -2.46 -6.20 3.03
CA VAL A 49 -3.00 -5.22 2.07
C VAL A 49 -2.86 -5.80 0.68
N LEU A 50 -3.92 -5.70 -0.12
CA LEU A 50 -3.95 -6.17 -1.50
C LEU A 50 -4.35 -5.02 -2.42
N GLY A 51 -3.56 -4.80 -3.47
CA GLY A 51 -3.81 -3.81 -4.52
C GLY A 51 -4.12 -4.48 -5.85
N ALA A 52 -5.14 -4.00 -6.57
CA ALA A 52 -5.48 -4.47 -7.91
C ALA A 52 -6.27 -3.41 -8.68
N ALA A 53 -6.34 -3.57 -10.01
CA ALA A 53 -7.26 -2.81 -10.84
C ALA A 53 -8.63 -3.51 -10.88
N ASP A 54 -9.72 -2.76 -10.74
CA ASP A 54 -11.07 -3.27 -10.94
C ASP A 54 -11.37 -3.54 -12.43
N GLY A 55 -12.60 -3.96 -12.75
CA GLY A 55 -13.01 -4.26 -14.14
C GLY A 55 -13.01 -3.04 -15.08
N ALA A 56 -13.11 -1.82 -14.54
CA ALA A 56 -12.96 -0.58 -15.29
C ALA A 56 -11.50 -0.09 -15.34
N GLY A 57 -10.60 -0.83 -14.70
CA GLY A 57 -9.18 -0.51 -14.60
C GLY A 57 -8.85 0.55 -13.54
N ALA A 58 -9.79 0.95 -12.68
CA ALA A 58 -9.48 1.85 -11.58
C ALA A 58 -8.68 1.08 -10.51
N MET A 59 -7.59 1.67 -10.03
CA MET A 59 -6.75 1.02 -9.01
C MET A 59 -7.38 1.20 -7.63
N TRP A 60 -7.41 0.12 -6.86
CA TRP A 60 -7.88 0.11 -5.49
C TRP A 60 -6.91 -0.66 -4.59
N ALA A 61 -6.91 -0.30 -3.31
CA ALA A 61 -6.27 -1.08 -2.25
C ALA A 61 -7.34 -1.55 -1.26
N THR A 62 -7.28 -2.81 -0.83
CA THR A 62 -8.15 -3.41 0.18
C THR A 62 -7.33 -4.02 1.32
N LEU A 63 -8.00 -4.23 2.45
CA LEU A 63 -7.43 -4.80 3.66
C LEU A 63 -8.11 -6.13 3.95
N LEU A 64 -7.36 -7.22 3.84
CA LEU A 64 -7.82 -8.55 4.25
C LEU A 64 -7.27 -8.87 5.63
N THR A 65 -8.12 -9.37 6.52
CA THR A 65 -7.78 -9.73 7.89
C THR A 65 -8.19 -11.16 8.19
N GLY A 66 -7.43 -11.85 9.02
CA GLY A 66 -7.76 -13.18 9.51
C GLY A 66 -6.90 -13.57 10.71
N PRO A 67 -7.26 -14.64 11.44
CA PRO A 67 -6.46 -15.13 12.54
C PRO A 67 -5.07 -15.57 12.05
N PRO A 68 -4.05 -15.65 12.92
CA PRO A 68 -2.75 -16.21 12.56
C PRO A 68 -2.91 -17.56 11.81
N GLY A 69 -2.23 -17.68 10.68
CA GLY A 69 -2.35 -18.81 9.74
C GLY A 69 -3.21 -18.52 8.50
N PHE A 70 -4.03 -17.45 8.51
CA PHE A 70 -4.83 -17.08 7.34
C PHE A 70 -3.96 -16.70 6.13
N LEU A 71 -2.79 -16.12 6.38
CA LEU A 71 -1.78 -15.79 5.37
C LEU A 71 -0.61 -16.76 5.52
N ARG A 72 -0.36 -17.63 4.54
CA ARG A 72 0.71 -18.64 4.62
C ARG A 72 1.32 -18.97 3.27
N ALA A 73 2.53 -19.47 3.27
CA ALA A 73 3.11 -20.09 2.09
C ALA A 73 2.44 -21.44 1.84
N ALA A 74 1.82 -21.64 0.68
CA ALA A 74 1.34 -22.95 0.24
C ALA A 74 2.51 -23.79 -0.31
N ASP A 75 3.44 -23.15 -1.01
CA ASP A 75 4.69 -23.73 -1.51
C ASP A 75 5.78 -22.64 -1.62
N ALA A 76 6.87 -22.90 -2.34
CA ALA A 76 7.97 -21.94 -2.50
C ALA A 76 7.62 -20.68 -3.28
N ARG A 77 6.57 -20.70 -4.12
CA ARG A 77 6.18 -19.60 -5.00
C ARG A 77 4.71 -19.22 -4.86
N THR A 78 4.00 -19.80 -3.91
CA THR A 78 2.57 -19.58 -3.74
C THR A 78 2.24 -19.17 -2.31
N VAL A 79 1.44 -18.12 -2.16
CA VAL A 79 0.81 -17.71 -0.90
C VAL A 79 -0.67 -18.06 -0.91
N ALA A 80 -1.17 -18.66 0.16
CA ALA A 80 -2.60 -18.81 0.44
C ALA A 80 -3.06 -17.67 1.37
N VAL A 81 -4.21 -17.10 1.05
CA VAL A 81 -4.90 -16.07 1.83
C VAL A 81 -6.31 -16.58 2.11
N ASP A 82 -6.58 -17.06 3.32
CA ASP A 82 -7.90 -17.55 3.75
C ASP A 82 -8.78 -16.37 4.22
N ALA A 83 -8.99 -15.41 3.33
CA ALA A 83 -9.88 -14.27 3.53
C ALA A 83 -10.44 -13.82 2.17
N ARG A 84 -11.62 -13.20 2.22
CA ARG A 84 -12.30 -12.62 1.05
C ARG A 84 -12.66 -11.18 1.31
N THR A 85 -12.75 -10.41 0.25
CA THR A 85 -13.40 -9.11 0.26
C THR A 85 -14.90 -9.27 0.47
N GLY A 86 -15.50 -8.37 1.25
CA GLY A 86 -16.96 -8.27 1.35
C GLY A 86 -17.59 -7.85 0.01
N PRO A 87 -18.90 -8.09 -0.21
CA PRO A 87 -19.58 -7.81 -1.49
C PRO A 87 -19.53 -6.33 -1.89
N ASP A 88 -19.34 -5.45 -0.92
CA ASP A 88 -19.28 -4.01 -1.11
C ASP A 88 -17.86 -3.46 -1.35
N ASP A 89 -16.81 -4.28 -1.19
CA ASP A 89 -15.45 -3.84 -1.46
C ASP A 89 -15.25 -3.61 -2.97
N PRO A 90 -14.54 -2.53 -3.38
CA PRO A 90 -14.31 -2.26 -4.80
C PRO A 90 -13.60 -3.37 -5.59
N LEU A 91 -12.86 -4.24 -4.90
CA LEU A 91 -12.17 -5.39 -5.51
C LEU A 91 -12.95 -6.70 -5.38
N HIS A 92 -14.19 -6.69 -4.87
CA HIS A 92 -15.00 -7.90 -4.73
C HIS A 92 -15.13 -8.67 -6.04
N ASP A 93 -15.74 -8.05 -7.05
CA ASP A 93 -15.97 -8.69 -8.35
C ASP A 93 -14.65 -9.07 -9.02
N ARG A 94 -13.62 -8.22 -8.90
CA ARG A 94 -12.31 -8.47 -9.52
C ARG A 94 -11.66 -9.75 -9.03
N LEU A 95 -11.80 -10.04 -7.73
CA LEU A 95 -11.18 -11.17 -7.05
C LEU A 95 -12.04 -12.44 -7.09
N THR A 96 -13.20 -12.42 -7.78
CA THR A 96 -13.97 -13.63 -8.12
C THR A 96 -13.38 -14.40 -9.31
N GLY A 97 -12.34 -13.85 -9.97
CA GLY A 97 -11.60 -14.50 -11.04
C GLY A 97 -10.10 -14.22 -10.96
N PRO A 98 -9.28 -14.80 -11.87
CA PRO A 98 -7.85 -14.57 -11.88
C PRO A 98 -7.48 -13.09 -12.08
N ALA A 99 -6.56 -12.58 -11.26
CA ALA A 99 -6.15 -11.17 -11.28
C ALA A 99 -4.67 -10.96 -10.94
N PRO A 100 -3.97 -10.02 -11.60
CA PRO A 100 -2.73 -9.48 -11.06
C PRO A 100 -3.03 -8.76 -9.74
N VAL A 101 -2.23 -9.01 -8.73
CA VAL A 101 -2.34 -8.39 -7.41
C VAL A 101 -0.97 -8.01 -6.87
N GLY A 102 -0.91 -6.84 -6.24
CA GLY A 102 0.20 -6.48 -5.37
C GLY A 102 -0.19 -6.75 -3.93
N MET A 103 0.67 -7.39 -3.14
CA MET A 103 0.39 -7.59 -1.71
C MET A 103 1.48 -7.02 -0.82
N LEU A 104 1.06 -6.49 0.32
CA LEU A 104 1.94 -6.04 1.38
C LEU A 104 1.52 -6.68 2.71
N ALA A 105 2.40 -7.52 3.24
CA ALA A 105 2.33 -7.97 4.63
C ALA A 105 3.20 -7.05 5.50
N ILE A 106 2.68 -6.62 6.65
CA ILE A 106 3.35 -5.68 7.55
C ILE A 106 3.14 -6.08 9.02
N GLU A 107 4.22 -6.06 9.80
CA GLU A 107 4.24 -6.26 11.24
C GLU A 107 4.69 -4.94 11.91
N PRO A 108 3.74 -4.05 12.26
CA PRO A 108 4.06 -2.74 12.83
C PRO A 108 4.92 -2.83 14.10
N SER A 109 4.64 -3.79 14.97
CA SER A 109 5.33 -3.98 16.26
C SER A 109 6.84 -4.24 16.14
N ARG A 110 7.29 -4.83 15.02
CA ARG A 110 8.71 -5.16 14.75
C ARG A 110 9.29 -4.39 13.57
N HIS A 111 8.55 -3.43 13.00
CA HIS A 111 8.92 -2.68 11.80
C HIS A 111 9.30 -3.58 10.62
N ARG A 112 8.59 -4.68 10.41
CA ARG A 112 8.86 -5.57 9.27
C ARG A 112 7.77 -5.41 8.25
N ARG A 113 8.16 -5.46 6.97
CA ARG A 113 7.21 -5.51 5.87
C ARG A 113 7.78 -6.31 4.71
N MET A 114 6.89 -6.93 3.96
CA MET A 114 7.21 -7.75 2.81
C MET A 114 6.23 -7.46 1.71
N ARG A 115 6.74 -7.20 0.51
CA ARG A 115 5.94 -7.13 -0.70
C ARG A 115 5.96 -8.46 -1.42
N MET A 116 4.82 -8.81 -1.98
CA MET A 116 4.54 -10.09 -2.62
C MET A 116 3.57 -9.82 -3.78
N ASN A 117 4.12 -9.59 -4.97
CA ASN A 117 3.33 -9.29 -6.16
C ASN A 117 3.20 -10.56 -7.00
N GLY A 118 2.06 -10.73 -7.65
CA GLY A 118 1.79 -11.94 -8.42
C GLY A 118 0.37 -12.03 -8.96
N ARG A 119 -0.07 -13.26 -9.22
CA ARG A 119 -1.38 -13.56 -9.80
C ARG A 119 -2.25 -14.33 -8.80
N ALA A 120 -3.33 -13.70 -8.37
CA ALA A 120 -4.34 -14.30 -7.53
C ALA A 120 -5.32 -15.14 -8.35
N VAL A 121 -5.73 -16.27 -7.79
CA VAL A 121 -6.85 -17.10 -8.24
C VAL A 121 -7.75 -17.35 -7.02
N PRO A 122 -9.09 -17.19 -7.15
CA PRO A 122 -10.01 -17.51 -6.07
C PRO A 122 -9.98 -18.99 -5.71
N THR A 123 -10.14 -19.29 -4.42
CA THR A 123 -10.33 -20.65 -3.89
C THR A 123 -11.71 -20.75 -3.25
N ALA A 124 -12.04 -21.86 -2.58
CA ALA A 124 -13.26 -21.98 -1.78
C ALA A 124 -13.25 -21.12 -0.51
N HIS A 125 -12.07 -20.76 0.02
CA HIS A 125 -11.92 -20.07 1.31
C HIS A 125 -11.25 -18.69 1.21
N GLY A 126 -10.77 -18.30 0.03
CA GLY A 126 -10.10 -17.02 -0.18
C GLY A 126 -9.36 -16.97 -1.50
N LEU A 127 -8.05 -16.75 -1.46
CA LEU A 127 -7.20 -16.56 -2.63
C LEU A 127 -5.96 -17.45 -2.56
N ARG A 128 -5.48 -17.87 -3.73
CA ARG A 128 -4.16 -18.45 -3.92
C ARG A 128 -3.38 -17.57 -4.88
N VAL A 129 -2.22 -17.08 -4.45
CA VAL A 129 -1.42 -16.12 -5.20
C VAL A 129 -0.11 -16.76 -5.63
N ALA A 130 0.06 -16.98 -6.93
CA ALA A 130 1.33 -17.36 -7.52
C ALA A 130 2.21 -16.11 -7.62
N LEU A 131 3.39 -16.15 -7.02
CA LEU A 131 4.27 -15.00 -6.84
C LEU A 131 5.21 -14.82 -8.02
N ASP A 132 5.26 -13.60 -8.53
CA ASP A 132 6.25 -13.17 -9.51
C ASP A 132 7.41 -12.46 -8.79
N GLN A 133 7.11 -11.72 -7.73
CA GLN A 133 8.10 -10.96 -6.96
C GLN A 133 7.82 -10.99 -5.46
N VAL A 134 8.87 -11.26 -4.67
CA VAL A 134 8.89 -11.20 -3.22
C VAL A 134 10.16 -10.50 -2.77
N TYR A 135 10.00 -9.52 -1.87
CA TYR A 135 11.13 -8.84 -1.24
C TYR A 135 10.71 -8.12 0.06
N SER A 136 11.68 -7.97 0.95
CA SER A 136 11.51 -7.21 2.19
C SER A 136 11.93 -5.76 1.98
N ASN A 137 11.12 -4.81 2.47
CA ASN A 137 11.44 -3.39 2.40
C ASN A 137 11.98 -2.85 3.72
N CYS A 138 12.70 -1.74 3.64
CA CYS A 138 13.29 -1.03 4.78
C CYS A 138 12.26 -0.75 5.90
N PRO A 139 12.63 -0.87 7.19
CA PRO A 139 11.73 -0.65 8.33
C PRO A 139 11.31 0.82 8.57
N LYS A 140 11.92 1.78 7.88
CA LYS A 140 11.67 3.22 8.09
C LYS A 140 10.18 3.56 7.93
N TYR A 141 9.75 4.53 8.74
CA TYR A 141 8.42 5.15 8.71
C TYR A 141 7.25 4.24 9.12
N ILE A 142 7.51 3.01 9.57
CA ILE A 142 6.49 2.15 10.15
C ILE A 142 6.27 2.59 11.59
N GLN A 143 5.02 2.90 11.97
CA GLN A 143 4.68 3.23 13.35
C GLN A 143 4.50 1.95 14.17
N LYS A 144 5.05 1.89 15.39
CA LYS A 144 4.86 0.74 16.28
C LYS A 144 3.43 0.72 16.79
N ARG A 145 2.74 -0.37 16.54
CA ARG A 145 1.38 -0.62 17.06
C ARG A 145 1.22 -2.10 17.38
N ARG A 146 0.36 -2.42 18.36
CA ARG A 146 0.01 -3.81 18.69
C ARG A 146 -1.46 -4.06 18.32
N PRO A 147 -1.77 -5.15 17.61
CA PRO A 147 -3.14 -5.46 17.24
C PRO A 147 -3.89 -6.09 18.41
N HIS A 148 -5.18 -5.81 18.49
CA HIS A 148 -6.15 -6.59 19.23
C HIS A 148 -7.41 -6.77 18.39
N TRP A 149 -8.21 -7.78 18.72
CA TRP A 149 -9.41 -8.12 17.98
C TRP A 149 -10.64 -7.58 18.69
N GLU A 150 -11.52 -6.95 17.93
CA GLU A 150 -12.87 -6.60 18.34
C GLU A 150 -13.87 -7.11 17.29
N PRO A 151 -15.08 -7.56 17.68
CA PRO A 151 -16.09 -7.94 16.71
C PRO A 151 -16.33 -6.82 15.69
N ALA A 152 -16.23 -7.15 14.40
CA ALA A 152 -16.61 -6.26 13.32
C ALA A 152 -18.06 -6.49 12.92
N ALA A 153 -18.80 -5.40 12.76
CA ALA A 153 -20.07 -5.36 12.06
C ALA A 153 -19.94 -4.27 10.99
N PRO A 154 -19.48 -4.61 9.77
CA PRO A 154 -19.31 -3.63 8.71
C PRO A 154 -20.60 -2.86 8.47
N GLY A 155 -20.53 -1.54 8.61
CA GLY A 155 -21.62 -0.65 8.26
C GLY A 155 -21.76 -0.52 6.75
N ARG A 156 -22.92 0.02 6.30
CA ARG A 156 -23.15 0.26 4.87
C ARG A 156 -22.08 1.22 4.30
N PRO A 157 -21.41 0.87 3.19
CA PRO A 157 -20.43 1.74 2.58
C PRO A 157 -21.05 3.04 2.07
N ARG A 158 -20.30 4.13 2.22
CA ARG A 158 -20.61 5.44 1.65
C ARG A 158 -19.70 5.69 0.46
N ARG A 159 -20.28 6.08 -0.68
CA ARG A 159 -19.55 6.34 -1.92
C ARG A 159 -19.70 7.80 -2.33
N SER A 160 -18.62 8.42 -2.78
CA SER A 160 -18.61 9.78 -3.33
C SER A 160 -17.49 9.94 -4.38
N ARG A 161 -17.41 11.11 -5.01
CA ARG A 161 -16.31 11.48 -5.93
C ARG A 161 -15.34 12.51 -5.33
N ALA A 162 -15.61 12.95 -4.10
CA ALA A 162 -14.82 13.95 -3.40
C ALA A 162 -14.90 13.69 -1.89
N LEU A 163 -13.85 14.07 -1.18
CA LEU A 163 -13.69 13.90 0.25
C LEU A 163 -14.60 14.86 1.02
N THR A 164 -15.28 14.35 2.05
CA THR A 164 -16.00 15.17 3.03
C THR A 164 -15.03 15.85 4.00
N GLY A 165 -15.51 16.82 4.77
CA GLY A 165 -14.71 17.45 5.83
C GLY A 165 -14.19 16.44 6.87
N ASP A 166 -14.99 15.44 7.24
CA ASP A 166 -14.58 14.36 8.16
C ASP A 166 -13.49 13.47 7.56
N GLN A 167 -13.63 13.07 6.29
CA GLN A 167 -12.63 12.25 5.60
C GLN A 167 -11.29 13.00 5.45
N ARG A 168 -11.32 14.33 5.21
CA ARG A 168 -10.11 15.16 5.19
C ARG A 168 -9.45 15.24 6.56
N ARG A 169 -10.23 15.30 7.65
CA ARG A 169 -9.70 15.23 9.03
C ARG A 169 -9.10 13.86 9.34
N TRP A 170 -9.73 12.78 8.91
CA TRP A 170 -9.19 11.43 9.02
C TRP A 170 -7.84 11.34 8.32
N ILE A 171 -7.74 11.73 7.05
CA ILE A 171 -6.48 11.72 6.28
C ILE A 171 -5.42 12.56 7.00
N ALA A 172 -5.76 13.75 7.49
CA ALA A 172 -4.83 14.60 8.23
C ALA A 172 -4.32 13.97 9.54
N ALA A 173 -5.13 13.13 10.19
CA ALA A 173 -4.74 12.43 11.42
C ALA A 173 -3.98 11.12 11.15
N ALA A 174 -3.95 10.65 9.90
CA ALA A 174 -3.31 9.40 9.54
C ALA A 174 -1.77 9.53 9.63
N ASP A 175 -1.16 8.59 10.34
CA ASP A 175 0.29 8.34 10.39
C ASP A 175 0.75 7.27 9.40
N THR A 176 -0.21 6.57 8.80
CA THR A 176 -0.01 5.44 7.89
C THR A 176 -1.13 5.39 6.86
N PHE A 177 -0.77 5.18 5.59
CA PHE A 177 -1.70 4.74 4.56
C PHE A 177 -1.02 3.78 3.59
N PHE A 178 -1.81 3.12 2.77
CA PHE A 178 -1.32 2.20 1.75
C PHE A 178 -1.68 2.70 0.36
N ILE A 179 -0.82 2.39 -0.61
CA ILE A 179 -1.02 2.76 -2.02
C ILE A 179 -0.86 1.53 -2.90
N ALA A 180 -1.80 1.37 -3.83
CA ALA A 180 -1.76 0.39 -4.90
C ALA A 180 -1.51 1.11 -6.24
N THR A 181 -0.58 0.58 -7.02
CA THR A 181 -0.27 1.04 -8.40
C THR A 181 -0.03 -0.17 -9.29
N SER A 182 0.08 0.02 -10.60
CA SER A 182 0.50 -1.03 -11.54
C SER A 182 1.38 -0.44 -12.63
N ASP A 183 2.15 -1.28 -13.31
CA ASP A 183 2.83 -0.90 -14.55
C ASP A 183 1.86 -0.86 -15.75
N ARG A 184 2.38 -0.85 -16.98
CA ARG A 184 1.57 -0.82 -18.22
C ARG A 184 0.95 -2.17 -18.53
N GLU A 185 1.63 -3.23 -18.15
CA GLU A 185 1.25 -4.64 -18.30
C GLU A 185 0.14 -5.03 -17.30
N GLY A 186 -0.05 -4.22 -16.27
CA GLY A 186 -1.08 -4.39 -15.25
C GLY A 186 -0.59 -5.19 -14.04
N ASP A 187 0.72 -5.43 -13.92
CA ASP A 187 1.31 -6.07 -12.76
C ASP A 187 1.24 -5.09 -11.58
N ALA A 188 0.44 -5.46 -10.58
CA ALA A 188 0.09 -4.59 -9.47
C ALA A 188 1.11 -4.66 -8.33
N ASP A 189 1.27 -3.54 -7.62
CA ASP A 189 2.10 -3.37 -6.43
C ASP A 189 1.27 -2.79 -5.29
N ALA A 190 1.58 -3.19 -4.05
CA ALA A 190 1.03 -2.57 -2.85
C ALA A 190 2.15 -2.09 -1.93
N SER A 191 2.01 -0.87 -1.43
CA SER A 191 3.05 -0.17 -0.66
C SER A 191 2.50 0.52 0.56
N HIS A 192 3.35 0.71 1.56
CA HIS A 192 3.09 1.47 2.77
C HIS A 192 3.76 2.84 2.70
N ARG A 193 3.00 3.87 3.06
CA ARG A 193 3.47 5.24 3.32
C ARG A 193 3.19 5.60 4.77
N GLY A 194 4.18 6.15 5.45
CA GLY A 194 4.04 6.56 6.84
C GLY A 194 4.85 7.81 7.15
N GLY A 195 4.44 8.49 8.21
CA GLY A 195 5.02 9.72 8.72
C GLY A 195 4.29 10.13 10.01
N ASP A 196 4.63 11.28 10.56
CA ASP A 196 3.83 11.82 11.68
C ASP A 196 2.47 12.31 11.15
N PRO A 197 1.39 12.28 11.97
CA PRO A 197 0.10 12.83 11.57
C PRO A 197 0.24 14.22 10.93
N GLY A 198 -0.37 14.37 9.75
CA GLY A 198 -0.25 15.56 8.90
C GLY A 198 0.79 15.46 7.79
N PHE A 199 1.55 14.35 7.68
CA PHE A 199 2.46 14.14 6.55
C PHE A 199 1.74 14.02 5.20
N VAL A 200 0.48 13.59 5.22
CA VAL A 200 -0.41 13.60 4.05
C VAL A 200 -1.45 14.71 4.21
N GLU A 201 -1.55 15.55 3.19
CA GLU A 201 -2.38 16.74 3.18
C GLU A 201 -3.54 16.58 2.20
N ALA A 202 -4.76 16.91 2.63
CA ALA A 202 -5.90 17.10 1.76
C ALA A 202 -6.03 18.56 1.32
N VAL A 203 -5.26 18.91 0.28
CA VAL A 203 -5.18 20.26 -0.32
C VAL A 203 -6.56 20.75 -0.77
N SER A 204 -7.39 19.86 -1.30
CA SER A 204 -8.80 20.13 -1.63
C SER A 204 -9.65 18.87 -1.39
N PRO A 205 -10.98 18.91 -1.58
CA PRO A 205 -11.82 17.70 -1.56
C PRO A 205 -11.40 16.63 -2.59
N THR A 206 -10.63 16.99 -3.62
CA THR A 206 -10.24 16.07 -4.70
C THR A 206 -8.73 16.01 -4.93
N LEU A 207 -7.92 16.67 -4.11
CA LEU A 207 -6.47 16.69 -4.24
C LEU A 207 -5.79 16.37 -2.92
N LEU A 208 -5.00 15.30 -2.91
CA LEU A 208 -4.09 14.95 -1.82
C LEU A 208 -2.64 15.21 -2.24
N ARG A 209 -1.79 15.47 -1.26
CA ARG A 209 -0.34 15.62 -1.43
C ARG A 209 0.40 14.99 -0.26
N TRP A 210 1.50 14.30 -0.53
CA TRP A 210 2.40 13.80 0.52
C TRP A 210 3.84 13.76 0.02
N PRO A 211 4.83 13.77 0.93
CA PRO A 211 6.23 13.62 0.57
C PRO A 211 6.61 12.15 0.34
N ASP A 212 7.50 11.92 -0.61
CA ASP A 212 8.23 10.67 -0.72
C ASP A 212 9.58 10.83 -0.01
N TYR A 213 9.79 10.02 1.02
CA TYR A 213 11.00 10.04 1.84
C TYR A 213 12.04 9.03 1.34
N ALA A 214 13.30 9.22 1.75
CA ALA A 214 14.41 8.35 1.38
C ALA A 214 14.15 6.86 1.64
N GLY A 215 14.11 6.08 0.56
CA GLY A 215 13.78 4.66 0.55
C GLY A 215 14.93 3.74 0.12
N ASN A 216 14.58 2.65 -0.56
CA ASN A 216 15.49 1.62 -1.06
C ASN A 216 15.91 1.85 -2.53
N ALA A 217 15.55 2.98 -3.14
CA ALA A 217 15.83 3.30 -4.53
C ALA A 217 15.31 2.28 -5.58
N MET A 218 14.36 1.39 -5.22
CA MET A 218 13.72 0.51 -6.20
C MET A 218 12.67 1.24 -7.04
N PHE A 219 12.06 2.29 -6.48
CA PHE A 219 11.06 3.13 -7.14
C PHE A 219 9.77 2.42 -7.57
N ASN A 220 9.45 1.21 -7.13
CA ASN A 220 8.29 0.44 -7.61
C ASN A 220 6.99 1.27 -7.73
N THR A 221 6.60 1.97 -6.67
CA THR A 221 5.40 2.81 -6.71
C THR A 221 5.53 3.99 -7.68
N LEU A 222 6.65 4.73 -7.65
CA LEU A 222 6.82 5.95 -8.44
C LEU A 222 7.09 5.63 -9.92
N GLY A 223 7.79 4.53 -10.19
CA GLY A 223 8.03 4.00 -11.51
C GLY A 223 6.74 3.55 -12.18
N ASN A 224 5.85 2.87 -11.45
CA ASN A 224 4.48 2.61 -11.92
C ASN A 224 3.78 3.91 -12.31
N LEU A 225 3.86 4.96 -11.47
CA LEU A 225 3.23 6.26 -11.75
C LEU A 225 3.82 7.00 -12.96
N GLU A 226 5.07 6.75 -13.33
CA GLU A 226 5.67 7.34 -14.55
C GLU A 226 5.04 6.79 -15.83
N VAL A 227 4.55 5.54 -15.79
CA VAL A 227 4.03 4.84 -16.99
C VAL A 227 2.52 4.65 -16.96
N GLN A 228 1.92 4.70 -15.77
CA GLN A 228 0.52 4.47 -15.49
C GLN A 228 0.10 5.29 -14.26
N PRO A 229 -0.60 6.44 -14.45
CA PRO A 229 -0.89 7.33 -13.34
C PRO A 229 -1.99 6.81 -12.39
N ARG A 230 -2.71 5.73 -12.74
CA ARG A 230 -3.80 5.20 -11.90
C ARG A 230 -3.27 4.66 -10.57
N ALA A 231 -3.91 5.07 -9.48
CA ALA A 231 -3.54 4.65 -8.13
C ALA A 231 -4.78 4.47 -7.24
N GLY A 232 -4.67 3.56 -6.28
CA GLY A 232 -5.63 3.35 -5.20
C GLY A 232 -4.98 3.65 -3.86
N LEU A 233 -5.69 4.31 -2.94
CA LEU A 233 -5.22 4.56 -1.58
C LEU A 233 -6.13 3.87 -0.57
N LEU A 234 -5.56 3.41 0.53
CA LEU A 234 -6.27 2.82 1.65
C LEU A 234 -5.80 3.48 2.94
N PHE A 235 -6.74 4.08 3.65
CA PHE A 235 -6.57 4.65 4.99
C PHE A 235 -7.39 3.83 5.99
N PRO A 236 -6.76 2.94 6.76
CA PRO A 236 -7.43 2.29 7.88
C PRO A 236 -7.60 3.25 9.06
N ASP A 237 -8.73 3.19 9.74
CA ASP A 237 -8.89 3.73 11.08
C ASP A 237 -8.53 2.63 12.08
N TRP A 238 -7.33 2.75 12.64
CA TRP A 238 -6.77 1.78 13.57
C TRP A 238 -7.56 1.61 14.88
N ARG A 239 -8.43 2.56 15.21
CA ARG A 239 -9.23 2.59 16.46
C ARG A 239 -10.67 2.11 16.24
N THR A 240 -11.23 2.29 15.06
CA THR A 240 -12.63 1.91 14.79
C THR A 240 -12.78 0.74 13.82
N GLY A 241 -11.71 0.36 13.13
CA GLY A 241 -11.74 -0.62 12.05
C GLY A 241 -12.47 -0.15 10.80
N ALA A 242 -12.84 1.13 10.71
CA ALA A 242 -13.31 1.72 9.47
C ALA A 242 -12.18 1.73 8.44
N VAL A 243 -12.55 1.65 7.16
CA VAL A 243 -11.59 1.80 6.05
C VAL A 243 -12.10 2.88 5.10
N LEU A 244 -11.18 3.75 4.68
CA LEU A 244 -11.41 4.74 3.64
C LEU A 244 -10.53 4.38 2.44
N GLN A 245 -11.18 3.95 1.37
CA GLN A 245 -10.56 3.56 0.10
C GLN A 245 -10.78 4.68 -0.91
N LEU A 246 -9.71 5.08 -1.61
CA LEU A 246 -9.75 6.10 -2.65
C LEU A 246 -9.24 5.49 -3.96
N THR A 247 -9.80 5.94 -5.08
CA THR A 247 -9.24 5.70 -6.42
C THR A 247 -9.06 7.02 -7.15
N GLY A 248 -8.11 7.05 -8.06
CA GLY A 248 -7.72 8.28 -8.74
C GLY A 248 -6.45 8.15 -9.54
N THR A 249 -5.80 9.29 -9.77
CA THR A 249 -4.51 9.36 -10.45
C THR A 249 -3.48 10.04 -9.58
N ALA A 250 -2.27 9.48 -9.49
CA ALA A 250 -1.13 10.10 -8.85
C ALA A 250 -0.04 10.47 -9.85
N ARG A 251 0.73 11.51 -9.50
CA ARG A 251 1.94 11.92 -10.23
C ARG A 251 3.03 12.30 -9.24
N THR A 252 4.26 11.96 -9.60
CA THR A 252 5.45 12.40 -8.87
C THR A 252 5.83 13.80 -9.34
N ASP A 253 5.98 14.71 -8.39
CA ASP A 253 6.60 16.00 -8.62
C ASP A 253 8.11 15.90 -8.35
N TRP A 254 8.89 16.12 -9.40
CA TRP A 254 10.35 16.05 -9.40
C TRP A 254 11.04 17.40 -9.20
N GLU A 255 10.30 18.49 -8.96
CA GLU A 255 10.85 19.84 -8.75
C GLU A 255 11.55 19.95 -7.39
N PRO A 256 12.88 20.13 -7.35
CA PRO A 256 13.63 20.12 -6.09
C PRO A 256 13.22 21.24 -5.13
N ALA A 257 12.85 22.40 -5.66
CA ALA A 257 12.45 23.55 -4.85
C ALA A 257 11.17 23.29 -4.03
N ARG A 258 10.21 22.54 -4.61
CA ARG A 258 8.98 22.16 -3.91
C ARG A 258 9.24 21.13 -2.82
N ALA A 259 10.10 20.15 -3.09
CA ALA A 259 10.50 19.15 -2.09
C ALA A 259 11.29 19.78 -0.93
N ALA A 260 12.20 20.71 -1.22
CA ALA A 260 12.98 21.44 -0.21
C ALA A 260 12.10 22.20 0.80
N ALA A 261 10.87 22.55 0.41
CA ALA A 261 9.89 23.15 1.29
C ALA A 261 9.14 22.13 2.18
N VAL A 262 9.50 20.85 2.19
CA VAL A 262 8.86 19.84 3.06
C VAL A 262 9.95 19.03 3.77
N PRO A 263 10.00 19.02 5.11
CA PRO A 263 11.05 18.32 5.84
C PRO A 263 11.19 16.85 5.43
N GLY A 264 12.43 16.46 5.08
CA GLY A 264 12.78 15.09 4.69
C GLY A 264 12.24 14.62 3.35
N ALA A 265 11.50 15.45 2.60
CA ALA A 265 10.98 15.09 1.28
C ALA A 265 12.11 15.09 0.24
N GLU A 266 12.23 13.99 -0.49
CA GLU A 266 13.08 13.90 -1.70
C GLU A 266 12.32 14.36 -2.95
N ARG A 267 10.99 14.29 -2.88
CA ARG A 267 10.01 14.63 -3.93
C ARG A 267 8.62 14.65 -3.31
N LEU A 268 7.65 15.19 -4.05
CA LEU A 268 6.25 15.17 -3.63
C LEU A 268 5.45 14.24 -4.55
N VAL A 269 4.33 13.74 -4.04
CA VAL A 269 3.35 13.01 -4.85
C VAL A 269 2.01 13.70 -4.68
N GLU A 270 1.36 13.98 -5.79
CA GLU A 270 0.02 14.56 -5.83
C GLU A 270 -0.95 13.52 -6.34
N PHE A 271 -2.12 13.41 -5.71
CA PHE A 271 -3.15 12.44 -6.05
C PHE A 271 -4.51 13.14 -6.24
N THR A 272 -5.05 13.03 -7.44
CA THR A 272 -6.39 13.49 -7.78
C THR A 272 -7.39 12.38 -7.51
N VAL A 273 -8.28 12.60 -6.54
CA VAL A 273 -9.35 11.68 -6.17
C VAL A 273 -10.43 11.70 -7.24
N THR A 274 -10.85 10.52 -7.71
CA THR A 274 -11.99 10.36 -8.62
C THR A 274 -13.11 9.50 -8.03
N GLY A 275 -12.79 8.70 -7.01
CA GLY A 275 -13.76 7.90 -6.27
C GLY A 275 -13.33 7.68 -4.82
N VAL A 276 -14.34 7.63 -3.94
CA VAL A 276 -14.20 7.43 -2.50
C VAL A 276 -15.16 6.33 -2.07
N VAL A 277 -14.70 5.41 -1.24
CA VAL A 277 -15.51 4.41 -0.57
C VAL A 277 -15.10 4.37 0.90
N GLU A 278 -16.03 4.68 1.78
CA GLU A 278 -15.84 4.62 3.22
C GLU A 278 -16.74 3.55 3.82
N THR A 279 -16.14 2.57 4.47
CA THR A 279 -16.86 1.45 5.10
C THR A 279 -16.60 1.47 6.61
N PRO A 280 -17.58 1.88 7.44
CA PRO A 280 -17.43 1.88 8.91
C PRO A 280 -17.25 0.47 9.45
N GLY A 281 -16.36 0.29 10.44
CA GLY A 281 -16.18 -1.00 11.10
C GLY A 281 -15.89 -2.18 10.16
N ALA A 282 -15.30 -1.91 9.00
CA ALA A 282 -15.08 -2.88 7.92
C ALA A 282 -14.22 -4.07 8.35
N VAL A 283 -13.27 -3.85 9.27
CA VAL A 283 -12.35 -4.89 9.75
C VAL A 283 -12.39 -5.05 11.27
N PRO A 284 -12.19 -6.28 11.79
CA PRO A 284 -12.21 -6.58 13.22
C PRO A 284 -10.91 -6.22 13.96
N LEU A 285 -9.89 -5.76 13.24
CA LEU A 285 -8.64 -5.36 13.87
C LEU A 285 -8.71 -3.95 14.44
N ARG A 286 -8.14 -3.83 15.63
CA ARG A 286 -7.88 -2.59 16.34
C ARG A 286 -6.44 -2.57 16.78
N TRP A 287 -5.94 -1.39 17.10
CA TRP A 287 -4.54 -1.24 17.44
C TRP A 287 -4.35 -0.25 18.57
N SER A 288 -3.28 -0.47 19.32
CA SER A 288 -2.79 0.53 20.26
C SER A 288 -2.49 1.87 19.57
N GLU A 289 -2.43 2.92 20.37
CA GLU A 289 -1.82 4.19 19.96
C GLU A 289 -0.42 3.97 19.35
N PRO A 290 -0.02 4.78 18.34
CA PRO A 290 1.25 4.60 17.66
C PRO A 290 2.42 5.03 18.54
N GLY A 291 3.44 4.18 18.62
CA GLY A 291 4.80 4.65 18.83
C GLY A 291 5.37 5.14 17.50
N LEU A 292 5.45 6.46 17.32
CA LEU A 292 5.92 7.05 16.06
C LEU A 292 7.38 6.63 15.75
N SER A 293 7.65 6.43 14.47
CA SER A 293 8.96 6.02 13.97
C SER A 293 9.96 7.14 14.18
N ARG A 294 11.12 6.82 14.79
CA ARG A 294 12.24 7.78 14.90
C ARG A 294 12.76 8.31 13.56
N PHE A 295 12.36 7.70 12.46
CA PHE A 295 12.75 8.09 11.11
C PHE A 295 11.78 9.10 10.50
N ASN A 296 10.60 9.33 11.09
CA ASN A 296 9.66 10.30 10.58
C ASN A 296 10.30 11.69 10.61
N PRO A 297 10.35 12.40 9.47
CA PRO A 297 10.68 13.82 9.48
C PRO A 297 9.60 14.60 10.22
N PRO A 298 9.94 15.74 10.84
CA PRO A 298 8.95 16.58 11.50
C PRO A 298 7.93 17.09 10.48
N VAL A 299 6.66 17.15 10.87
CA VAL A 299 5.62 17.78 10.06
C VAL A 299 5.61 19.29 10.34
N ARG A 300 5.43 20.10 9.29
CA ARG A 300 5.30 21.55 9.47
C ARG A 300 4.03 21.85 10.28
N PRO A 301 4.08 22.76 11.27
CA PRO A 301 2.88 23.27 11.91
C PRO A 301 1.94 23.85 10.83
N ARG A 302 0.64 23.56 10.94
CA ARG A 302 -0.32 24.29 10.11
C ARG A 302 -0.36 25.75 10.59
N PRO A 303 -0.32 26.73 9.68
CA PRO A 303 -0.54 28.12 10.03
C PRO A 303 -1.94 28.32 10.63
#